data_AF-A0A9P5LRY8-F1
#
_entry.id   AF-A0A9P5LRY8-F1
#
_cell.length_a   1.000
_cell.length_b   1.000
_cell.length_c   1.000
_cell.angle_alpha   90.00
_cell.angle_beta   90.00
_cell.angle_gamma   90.00
#
_symmetry.space_group_name_H-M   'P 1'
#
loop_
_entity.id
_entity.type
_entity.pdbx_description
1 polymer ?
#
loop_
_entity_poly.entity_id
_entity_poly.type
_entity_poly.pdbx_seq_one_letter_code
_entity_poly.pdbx_strand_id
1 'polypeptide(L)'
;MKFTPVSVALLSVAGVAIAQPHNHQHRHPARANKVARENTVVSVTEVMPGPVETVYMLNGKDISLAEVQDGLKSGKYILVGDAVEDAPSATNWYTGSPSVASTSAAASTTPAATSVSSIVKAAAEFIEVSSSASSTKAAYTPKSSAASSTSASSSVASVASVASTSAAAASSSASSYSSSDSSTSSSSSGSWEDFPSGKIPCSTFPSKYGPVAVDYLGLDGWIGIQSTPGYTTSASSIVTINTLTSGGCVKGAFCSYACPAGYQKSQWPTAQGSTGESIGGLYCNSNGMLELSRTTTKQLCTAGSGSVKVENKLDSTVAVCRTDYPGLEAETVPLATSPGQTYDLTCPDASNYYSWEGLPTSAQYYINPQGASTSEACVWGTSGGNLGNWAPVNAGVGRDASGTTWLSIIPNTPTNTYGTLNFTITIEGDVSGKCSYSSGTYYNNGVESPTGCTVSILSGGTATYVFSS
;
A
#
# COMPACT_ATOMS: atom_id res chain seq x y z
N MET A 1 -5.86 56.90 19.42
CA MET A 1 -6.44 55.58 19.13
C MET A 1 -5.38 54.77 18.42
N LYS A 2 -4.84 53.71 19.05
CA LYS A 2 -3.81 52.86 18.45
C LYS A 2 -4.52 51.82 17.59
N PHE A 3 -4.36 51.88 16.27
CA PHE A 3 -4.80 50.81 15.38
C PHE A 3 -3.79 49.66 15.50
N THR A 4 -4.20 48.56 16.13
CA THR A 4 -3.51 47.28 16.02
C THR A 4 -3.66 46.78 14.58
N PRO A 5 -2.57 46.39 13.90
CA PRO A 5 -2.67 45.80 12.58
C PRO A 5 -3.35 44.44 12.71
N VAL A 6 -4.56 44.31 12.17
CA VAL A 6 -5.21 43.02 11.99
C VAL A 6 -4.50 42.34 10.82
N SER A 7 -3.61 41.40 11.12
CA SER A 7 -3.04 40.50 10.12
C SER A 7 -4.14 39.55 9.66
N VAL A 8 -4.74 39.84 8.50
CA VAL A 8 -5.67 38.94 7.83
C VAL A 8 -4.85 37.80 7.24
N ALA A 9 -4.90 36.62 7.87
CA ALA A 9 -4.33 35.40 7.30
C ALA A 9 -5.44 34.63 6.57
N LEU A 10 -5.23 34.36 5.28
CA LEU A 10 -6.13 33.56 4.46
C LEU A 10 -5.83 32.07 4.71
N LEU A 11 -6.79 31.36 5.29
CA LEU A 11 -6.79 29.90 5.37
C LEU A 11 -7.36 29.34 4.07
N SER A 12 -6.57 28.57 3.34
CA SER A 12 -7.06 27.75 2.22
C SER A 12 -7.34 26.34 2.72
N VAL A 13 -8.59 25.89 2.58
CA VAL A 13 -8.96 24.49 2.78
C VAL A 13 -8.83 23.80 1.43
N ALA A 14 -7.95 22.80 1.34
CA ALA A 14 -7.85 21.94 0.17
C ALA A 14 -8.29 20.53 0.56
N GLY A 15 -9.42 20.07 0.01
CA GLY A 15 -9.77 18.65 0.02
C GLY A 15 -9.05 17.98 -1.14
N VAL A 16 -8.07 17.12 -0.85
CA VAL A 16 -7.37 16.35 -1.88
C VAL A 16 -8.06 15.00 -1.99
N ALA A 17 -8.85 14.80 -3.05
CA ALA A 17 -9.36 13.47 -3.36
C ALA A 17 -8.20 12.59 -3.82
N ILE A 18 -7.78 11.65 -2.99
CA ILE A 18 -6.74 10.68 -3.32
C ILE A 18 -7.45 9.49 -3.97
N ALA A 19 -7.74 9.58 -5.26
CA ALA A 19 -7.54 8.38 -6.06
C ALA A 19 -6.05 8.07 -5.93
N GLN A 20 -5.65 6.83 -5.61
CA GLN A 20 -4.27 6.41 -5.77
C GLN A 20 -4.06 5.97 -7.23
N PRO A 21 -3.57 6.84 -8.12
CA PRO A 21 -2.59 6.44 -9.10
C PRO A 21 -1.22 6.83 -8.56
N HIS A 22 -0.24 5.93 -8.70
CA HIS A 22 1.14 6.36 -8.68
C HIS A 22 1.29 7.57 -9.63
N ASN A 23 1.92 8.63 -9.12
CA ASN A 23 1.95 9.97 -9.72
C ASN A 23 2.21 9.98 -11.24
N HIS A 24 1.15 10.17 -12.05
CA HIS A 24 1.21 10.77 -13.37
C HIS A 24 0.10 11.81 -13.51
N GLN A 25 0.48 13.09 -13.44
CA GLN A 25 -0.40 14.19 -13.85
C GLN A 25 -0.80 13.99 -15.31
N HIS A 26 -2.10 13.87 -15.64
CA HIS A 26 -2.72 14.52 -16.81
C HIS A 26 -4.25 14.57 -16.65
N ARG A 27 -4.82 15.67 -17.15
CA ARG A 27 -6.23 16.09 -17.02
C ARG A 27 -6.87 15.96 -18.40
N HIS A 28 -7.95 15.17 -18.57
CA HIS A 28 -8.68 15.11 -19.85
C HIS A 28 -10.21 14.94 -19.71
N PRO A 29 -10.98 15.42 -20.71
CA PRO A 29 -12.41 15.72 -20.61
C PRO A 29 -13.31 14.50 -20.80
N ALA A 30 -14.49 14.56 -20.17
CA ALA A 30 -15.52 13.53 -20.22
C ALA A 30 -16.02 13.27 -21.66
N ARG A 31 -16.02 12.00 -22.08
CA ARG A 31 -16.86 11.52 -23.20
C ARG A 31 -17.85 10.49 -22.67
N ALA A 32 -19.13 10.85 -22.72
CA ALA A 32 -20.24 9.97 -22.41
C ALA A 32 -20.44 8.94 -23.54
N ASN A 33 -20.39 7.66 -23.22
CA ASN A 33 -20.96 6.62 -24.07
C ASN A 33 -22.06 5.89 -23.31
N LYS A 34 -23.30 6.12 -23.76
CA LYS A 34 -24.49 5.38 -23.34
C LYS A 34 -24.43 3.99 -23.98
N VAL A 35 -24.48 2.94 -23.16
CA VAL A 35 -24.85 1.60 -23.62
C VAL A 35 -26.00 1.12 -22.75
N ALA A 36 -27.14 0.85 -23.39
CA ALA A 36 -28.29 0.25 -22.76
C ALA A 36 -28.02 -1.23 -22.48
N ARG A 37 -28.35 -1.72 -21.27
CA ARG A 37 -28.44 -3.15 -20.98
C ARG A 37 -29.70 -3.44 -20.16
N GLU A 38 -30.58 -4.24 -20.75
CA GLU A 38 -31.57 -5.05 -20.04
C GLU A 38 -30.88 -6.30 -19.50
N ASN A 39 -30.74 -6.39 -18.18
CA ASN A 39 -30.96 -7.59 -17.36
C ASN A 39 -30.50 -7.29 -15.93
N THR A 40 -31.46 -7.31 -15.01
CA THR A 40 -31.34 -6.88 -13.63
C THR A 40 -30.56 -7.88 -12.80
N VAL A 41 -29.23 -7.74 -12.75
CA VAL A 41 -28.48 -8.01 -11.53
C VAL A 41 -28.34 -6.65 -10.87
N VAL A 42 -28.92 -6.50 -9.68
CA VAL A 42 -28.70 -5.29 -8.85
C VAL A 42 -27.28 -5.39 -8.30
N SER A 43 -26.29 -5.13 -9.14
CA SER A 43 -24.95 -4.76 -8.67
C SER A 43 -25.08 -3.32 -8.20
N VAL A 44 -25.10 -3.11 -6.89
CA VAL A 44 -24.89 -1.79 -6.32
C VAL A 44 -23.44 -1.46 -6.65
N THR A 45 -23.22 -0.71 -7.73
CA THR A 45 -21.94 -0.05 -7.99
C THR A 45 -21.85 1.09 -7.00
N GLU A 46 -21.38 0.80 -5.80
CA GLU A 46 -20.99 1.83 -4.86
C GLU A 46 -19.63 2.35 -5.31
N VAL A 47 -19.60 3.58 -5.83
CA VAL A 47 -18.36 4.29 -6.07
C VAL A 47 -17.82 4.63 -4.69
N MET A 48 -16.91 3.82 -4.15
CA MET A 48 -16.18 4.20 -2.94
C MET A 48 -15.30 5.41 -3.29
N PRO A 49 -15.58 6.61 -2.75
CA PRO A 49 -14.67 7.72 -2.93
C PRO A 49 -13.31 7.35 -2.31
N GLY A 50 -12.23 7.59 -3.05
CA GLY A 50 -10.88 7.42 -2.52
C GLY A 50 -10.68 8.28 -1.26
N PRO A 51 -9.74 7.91 -0.36
CA PRO A 51 -9.51 8.67 0.86
C PRO A 51 -9.22 10.14 0.54
N VAL A 52 -9.89 11.05 1.24
CA VAL A 52 -9.68 12.50 1.12
C VAL A 52 -9.08 12.97 2.42
N GLU A 53 -7.84 13.48 2.42
CA GLU A 53 -7.28 14.18 3.57
C GLU A 53 -7.54 15.68 3.41
N THR A 54 -7.99 16.33 4.48
CA THR A 54 -8.16 17.79 4.53
C THR A 54 -6.92 18.38 5.20
N VAL A 55 -6.15 19.18 4.45
CA VAL A 55 -4.94 19.84 4.95
C VAL A 55 -5.24 21.32 5.22
N TYR A 56 -4.87 21.79 6.42
CA TYR A 56 -4.96 23.20 6.80
C TYR A 56 -3.57 23.83 6.70
N MET A 57 -3.44 24.89 5.88
CA MET A 57 -2.18 25.61 5.71
C MET A 57 -2.30 27.06 6.19
N LEU A 58 -1.27 27.53 6.90
CA LEU A 58 -1.10 28.92 7.29
C LEU A 58 0.30 29.38 6.84
N ASN A 59 0.35 30.41 5.99
CA ASN A 59 1.60 30.93 5.41
C ASN A 59 2.44 29.85 4.69
N GLY A 60 1.78 28.90 4.02
CA GLY A 60 2.45 27.80 3.30
C GLY A 60 3.04 26.72 4.20
N LYS A 61 2.66 26.68 5.49
CA LYS A 61 3.02 25.61 6.42
C LYS A 61 1.76 24.94 6.96
N ASP A 62 1.80 23.62 7.06
CA ASP A 62 0.71 22.83 7.63
C ASP A 62 0.50 23.17 9.11
N ILE A 63 -0.76 23.29 9.50
CA ILE A 63 -1.20 23.47 10.89
C ILE A 63 -2.24 22.42 11.24
N SER A 64 -2.29 22.02 12.51
CA SER A 64 -3.25 21.02 12.98
C SER A 64 -4.68 21.58 13.06
N LEU A 65 -5.69 20.70 12.96
CA LEU A 65 -7.09 21.08 13.18
C LEU A 65 -7.31 21.73 14.56
N ALA A 66 -6.59 21.26 15.59
CA ALA A 66 -6.65 21.84 16.94
C ALA A 66 -6.19 23.30 16.94
N GLU A 67 -5.07 23.61 16.27
CA GLU A 67 -4.58 24.98 16.13
C GLU A 67 -5.54 25.87 15.34
N VAL A 68 -6.19 25.33 14.30
CA VAL A 68 -7.23 26.04 13.54
C VAL A 68 -8.40 26.40 14.45
N GLN A 69 -8.93 25.45 15.22
CA GLN A 69 -10.06 25.67 16.12
C GLN A 69 -9.72 26.67 17.23
N ASP A 70 -8.52 26.60 17.82
CA ASP A 70 -8.07 27.54 18.84
C ASP A 70 -7.87 28.95 18.28
N GLY A 71 -7.38 29.06 17.04
CA GLY A 71 -7.25 30.34 16.37
C GLY A 71 -8.58 30.96 15.95
N LEU A 72 -9.58 30.16 15.58
CA LEU A 72 -10.95 30.63 15.35
C LEU A 72 -11.62 31.09 16.67
N LYS A 73 -11.48 30.32 17.75
CA LYS A 73 -12.02 30.67 19.09
C LYS A 73 -11.40 31.94 19.66
N SER A 74 -10.09 32.13 19.45
CA SER A 74 -9.36 33.31 19.92
C SER A 74 -9.54 34.55 19.02
N GLY A 75 -10.26 34.43 17.90
CA GLY A 75 -10.42 35.50 16.91
C GLY A 75 -9.13 35.82 16.14
N LYS A 76 -8.11 34.94 16.23
CA LYS A 76 -6.84 35.05 15.51
C LYS A 76 -6.99 34.69 14.03
N TYR A 77 -7.94 33.82 13.70
CA TYR A 77 -8.28 33.42 12.33
C TYR A 77 -9.71 33.83 11.99
N ILE A 78 -9.94 34.18 10.72
CA ILE A 78 -11.27 34.51 10.18
C ILE A 78 -11.52 33.54 9.02
N LEU A 79 -12.66 32.86 9.04
CA LEU A 79 -13.07 31.99 7.95
C LEU A 79 -13.50 32.83 6.74
N VAL A 80 -12.94 32.54 5.57
CA VAL A 80 -13.33 33.18 4.30
C VAL A 80 -13.99 32.12 3.42
N GLY A 81 -15.32 32.04 3.45
CA GLY A 81 -16.12 31.00 2.78
C GLY A 81 -17.19 30.39 3.72
N ASP A 82 -18.00 29.46 3.21
CA ASP A 82 -18.97 28.74 4.03
C ASP A 82 -18.28 27.77 5.01
N ALA A 83 -19.00 27.38 6.07
CA ALA A 83 -18.53 26.81 7.33
C ALA A 83 -17.42 25.73 7.26
N VAL A 84 -16.65 25.61 8.35
CA VAL A 84 -15.84 24.41 8.62
C VAL A 84 -16.80 23.29 9.00
N GLU A 85 -17.31 22.59 8.01
CA GLU A 85 -18.04 21.34 8.23
C GLU A 85 -17.03 20.28 8.70
N ASP A 86 -17.40 19.50 9.72
CA ASP A 86 -16.68 18.27 10.03
C ASP A 86 -16.65 17.42 8.75
N ALA A 87 -15.48 16.88 8.39
CA ALA A 87 -15.40 15.92 7.29
C ALA A 87 -16.45 14.82 7.55
N PRO A 88 -17.23 14.37 6.53
CA PRO A 88 -18.25 13.36 6.73
C PRO A 88 -17.62 12.14 7.37
N SER A 89 -17.93 11.94 8.65
CA SER A 89 -17.45 10.80 9.41
C SER A 89 -18.13 9.56 8.88
N ALA A 90 -17.35 8.54 8.51
CA ALA A 90 -17.85 7.23 8.09
C ALA A 90 -18.45 6.41 9.26
N THR A 91 -19.00 7.06 10.28
CA THR A 91 -19.43 6.40 11.53
C THR A 91 -20.88 5.91 11.57
N ASN A 92 -21.67 6.07 10.51
CA ASN A 92 -23.07 5.59 10.53
C ASN A 92 -23.36 4.59 9.40
N TRP A 93 -22.91 3.34 9.52
CA TRP A 93 -23.46 2.27 8.68
C TRP A 93 -23.60 0.89 9.35
N TYR A 94 -23.82 0.83 10.66
CA TYR A 94 -24.29 -0.40 11.30
C TYR A 94 -25.46 -0.17 12.25
N THR A 95 -26.69 -0.19 11.70
CA THR A 95 -27.86 -0.84 12.31
C THR A 95 -28.98 -0.96 11.27
N GLY A 96 -29.31 -2.18 10.83
CA GLY A 96 -30.52 -2.41 10.04
C GLY A 96 -30.55 -3.77 9.35
N SER A 97 -31.05 -4.80 10.04
CA SER A 97 -31.40 -6.10 9.45
C SER A 97 -32.50 -5.95 8.38
N PRO A 98 -32.54 -6.76 7.30
CA PRO A 98 -33.41 -6.50 6.15
C PRO A 98 -34.86 -6.95 6.44
N SER A 99 -35.80 -6.02 6.34
CA SER A 99 -37.23 -6.30 6.25
C SER A 99 -37.65 -6.28 4.78
N VAL A 100 -38.09 -7.43 4.29
CA VAL A 100 -38.64 -7.64 2.95
C VAL A 100 -40.06 -7.07 2.88
N ALA A 101 -40.38 -6.25 1.88
CA ALA A 101 -41.76 -6.03 1.45
C ALA A 101 -41.86 -5.65 -0.03
N SER A 102 -42.86 -6.26 -0.66
CA SER A 102 -43.06 -6.47 -2.09
C SER A 102 -43.53 -5.27 -2.90
N THR A 103 -43.31 -5.41 -4.20
CA THR A 103 -43.81 -4.66 -5.37
C THR A 103 -45.28 -4.24 -5.35
N SER A 104 -45.56 -3.03 -5.85
CA SER A 104 -46.60 -2.81 -6.86
C SER A 104 -46.39 -1.48 -7.60
N ALA A 105 -46.54 -1.51 -8.92
CA ALA A 105 -46.39 -0.41 -9.84
C ALA A 105 -47.74 0.33 -10.06
N ALA A 106 -47.70 1.65 -10.28
CA ALA A 106 -48.69 2.35 -11.08
C ALA A 106 -48.11 3.65 -11.64
N ALA A 107 -48.18 3.79 -12.96
CA ALA A 107 -47.78 4.96 -13.73
C ALA A 107 -48.84 6.07 -13.67
N SER A 108 -48.43 7.33 -13.81
CA SER A 108 -49.29 8.46 -14.19
C SER A 108 -48.47 9.62 -14.78
N THR A 109 -49.06 10.30 -15.74
CA THR A 109 -48.44 11.15 -16.78
C THR A 109 -48.68 12.67 -16.61
N THR A 110 -47.66 13.48 -16.96
CA THR A 110 -47.68 14.91 -17.45
C THR A 110 -48.14 16.05 -16.51
N PRO A 111 -47.85 17.36 -16.78
CA PRO A 111 -47.00 17.97 -17.82
C PRO A 111 -46.01 19.08 -17.35
N ALA A 112 -45.27 19.59 -18.33
CA ALA A 112 -44.22 20.60 -18.30
C ALA A 112 -44.60 22.00 -17.77
N ALA A 113 -43.59 22.71 -17.22
CA ALA A 113 -43.56 24.17 -17.18
C ALA A 113 -42.13 24.72 -17.43
N THR A 114 -42.09 25.50 -18.50
CA THR A 114 -41.16 26.46 -19.11
C THR A 114 -40.17 27.26 -18.24
N SER A 115 -38.99 27.41 -18.84
CA SER A 115 -37.84 28.32 -18.68
C SER A 115 -37.98 29.68 -17.96
N VAL A 116 -36.87 30.08 -17.30
CA VAL A 116 -36.32 31.45 -17.33
C VAL A 116 -34.78 31.42 -17.44
N SER A 117 -34.24 32.25 -18.33
CA SER A 117 -32.81 32.49 -18.60
C SER A 117 -32.30 33.73 -17.87
N SER A 118 -31.03 33.71 -17.45
CA SER A 118 -30.12 34.88 -17.33
C SER A 118 -28.67 34.36 -17.26
N ILE A 119 -27.84 34.52 -18.30
CA ILE A 119 -27.02 35.70 -18.71
C ILE A 119 -25.74 35.88 -17.86
N VAL A 120 -24.63 35.39 -18.45
CA VAL A 120 -23.20 35.80 -18.44
C VAL A 120 -22.55 36.43 -17.21
N LYS A 121 -21.37 35.88 -16.85
CA LYS A 121 -20.12 36.67 -16.84
C LYS A 121 -18.87 35.80 -17.04
N ALA A 122 -18.24 35.97 -18.19
CA ALA A 122 -16.82 35.70 -18.39
C ALA A 122 -16.00 36.91 -17.89
N ALA A 123 -14.73 36.64 -17.58
CA ALA A 123 -13.58 37.54 -17.40
C ALA A 123 -12.94 37.46 -16.01
N ALA A 124 -11.74 36.89 -15.94
CA ALA A 124 -10.53 37.63 -15.56
C ALA A 124 -9.27 36.73 -15.68
N GLU A 125 -8.52 36.94 -16.76
CA GLU A 125 -7.06 36.76 -16.78
C GLU A 125 -6.39 37.72 -15.77
N PHE A 126 -5.21 37.36 -15.24
CA PHE A 126 -4.18 38.36 -14.96
C PHE A 126 -2.74 37.80 -15.02
N ILE A 127 -2.06 38.16 -16.12
CA ILE A 127 -0.73 38.80 -16.28
C ILE A 127 0.47 38.30 -15.46
N GLU A 128 1.48 37.83 -16.21
CA GLU A 128 2.89 37.73 -15.82
C GLU A 128 3.51 39.08 -15.42
N VAL A 129 4.33 39.08 -14.38
CA VAL A 129 5.38 40.10 -14.21
C VAL A 129 6.74 39.41 -14.33
N SER A 130 7.36 39.60 -15.49
CA SER A 130 8.79 39.39 -15.68
C SER A 130 9.56 40.55 -15.05
N SER A 131 10.62 40.24 -14.31
CA SER A 131 11.60 41.23 -13.84
C SER A 131 12.99 40.60 -13.88
N SER A 132 13.64 40.74 -15.03
CA SER A 132 15.06 40.53 -15.21
C SER A 132 15.84 41.71 -14.63
N ALA A 133 16.80 41.43 -13.75
CA ALA A 133 17.96 42.30 -13.57
C ALA A 133 19.20 41.45 -13.23
N SER A 134 20.16 41.51 -14.15
CA SER A 134 21.48 40.89 -14.15
C SER A 134 22.46 41.51 -13.15
N SER A 135 23.60 40.83 -13.03
CA SER A 135 24.94 41.26 -12.58
C SER A 135 25.26 40.81 -11.14
N THR A 136 26.42 40.26 -10.80
CA THR A 136 27.73 40.11 -11.47
C THR A 136 28.49 38.90 -10.90
N LYS A 137 29.30 38.33 -11.78
CA LYS A 137 30.47 37.47 -11.58
C LYS A 137 31.33 37.84 -10.35
N ALA A 138 31.63 36.87 -9.49
CA ALA A 138 32.90 36.82 -8.75
C ALA A 138 33.24 35.37 -8.36
N ALA A 139 34.18 34.80 -9.10
CA ALA A 139 34.95 33.63 -8.69
C ALA A 139 35.90 34.04 -7.56
N TYR A 140 35.92 33.29 -6.46
CA TYR A 140 37.02 33.32 -5.50
C TYR A 140 37.33 31.90 -5.03
N THR A 141 38.51 31.45 -5.45
CA THR A 141 39.33 30.43 -4.81
C THR A 141 39.89 30.98 -3.48
N PRO A 142 40.16 30.10 -2.52
CA PRO A 142 41.52 30.03 -1.99
C PRO A 142 41.98 28.56 -1.90
N LYS A 143 43.08 28.20 -2.55
CA LYS A 143 44.46 28.28 -2.04
C LYS A 143 44.77 27.20 -0.99
N SER A 144 45.44 26.18 -1.53
CA SER A 144 46.28 25.18 -0.87
C SER A 144 47.24 25.76 0.18
N SER A 145 47.40 25.02 1.28
CA SER A 145 48.62 24.89 2.09
C SER A 145 48.47 23.55 2.84
N ALA A 146 49.26 22.54 2.47
CA ALA A 146 50.45 22.08 3.21
C ALA A 146 50.05 21.18 4.41
N ALA A 147 50.73 20.10 4.75
CA ALA A 147 51.83 19.34 4.16
C ALA A 147 51.84 17.99 4.89
N SER A 148 52.49 17.03 4.25
CA SER A 148 52.82 15.69 4.69
C SER A 148 53.35 15.57 6.12
N SER A 149 52.97 14.48 6.80
CA SER A 149 53.90 13.76 7.67
C SER A 149 53.78 12.26 7.43
N THR A 150 54.93 11.65 7.26
CA THR A 150 55.22 10.26 6.91
C THR A 150 55.54 9.43 8.16
N SER A 151 55.15 8.15 8.10
CA SER A 151 55.77 6.98 8.76
C SER A 151 55.58 6.88 10.29
N ALA A 152 55.51 5.71 10.95
CA ALA A 152 55.89 4.36 10.56
C ALA A 152 55.05 3.30 11.29
N SER A 153 55.00 2.11 10.68
CA SER A 153 54.50 0.84 11.22
C SER A 153 55.17 0.41 12.52
N SER A 154 54.46 -0.38 13.34
CA SER A 154 55.04 -1.42 14.19
C SER A 154 53.99 -2.49 14.48
N SER A 155 54.28 -3.70 14.03
CA SER A 155 53.60 -4.96 14.30
C SER A 155 54.09 -5.60 15.59
N VAL A 156 53.21 -6.22 16.38
CA VAL A 156 53.39 -7.48 17.16
C VAL A 156 51.99 -7.87 17.68
N ALA A 157 51.40 -8.97 17.23
CA ALA A 157 51.56 -10.35 17.71
C ALA A 157 50.75 -10.68 18.99
N SER A 158 49.68 -11.46 18.76
CA SER A 158 49.23 -12.64 19.51
C SER A 158 48.95 -12.56 21.02
N VAL A 159 47.72 -12.96 21.40
CA VAL A 159 47.49 -14.12 22.30
C VAL A 159 46.10 -14.69 22.06
N ALA A 160 46.07 -16.02 22.02
CA ALA A 160 44.91 -16.88 21.83
C ALA A 160 44.31 -17.33 23.17
N SER A 161 43.26 -18.16 23.07
CA SER A 161 42.64 -19.03 24.07
C SER A 161 41.51 -18.36 24.90
N VAL A 162 40.36 -18.98 25.18
CA VAL A 162 40.03 -20.40 25.36
C VAL A 162 38.57 -20.70 24.97
N ALA A 163 38.36 -21.94 24.53
CA ALA A 163 37.07 -22.58 24.32
C ALA A 163 36.32 -22.86 25.64
N SER A 164 35.00 -23.02 25.56
CA SER A 164 34.25 -23.97 26.39
C SER A 164 32.93 -24.35 25.72
N THR A 165 32.88 -25.61 25.32
CA THR A 165 31.71 -26.42 24.98
C THR A 165 30.86 -26.68 26.22
N SER A 166 29.53 -26.75 26.06
CA SER A 166 28.66 -27.66 26.83
C SER A 166 27.32 -27.81 26.13
N ALA A 167 27.06 -29.02 25.65
CA ALA A 167 25.74 -29.51 25.28
C ALA A 167 25.11 -30.19 26.50
N ALA A 168 23.79 -30.05 26.69
CA ALA A 168 22.99 -31.06 27.36
C ALA A 168 21.50 -30.86 27.00
N ALA A 169 20.94 -31.91 26.41
CA ALA A 169 19.51 -32.11 26.22
C ALA A 169 18.87 -32.65 27.51
N ALA A 170 17.58 -32.36 27.71
CA ALA A 170 16.69 -33.21 28.50
C ALA A 170 15.23 -33.00 28.09
N SER A 171 14.64 -34.04 27.51
CA SER A 171 13.21 -34.19 27.29
C SER A 171 12.52 -34.65 28.57
N SER A 172 11.32 -34.16 28.85
CA SER A 172 10.28 -34.92 29.55
C SER A 172 8.89 -34.42 29.18
N SER A 173 8.01 -35.39 28.93
CA SER A 173 6.67 -35.29 28.37
C SER A 173 5.61 -35.41 29.47
N ALA A 174 4.50 -34.64 29.39
CA ALA A 174 3.13 -35.08 29.74
C ALA A 174 2.05 -33.99 29.49
N SER A 175 1.17 -34.30 28.53
CA SER A 175 -0.31 -34.15 28.52
C SER A 175 -1.03 -32.79 28.73
N SER A 176 -1.54 -32.29 27.59
CA SER A 176 -2.94 -31.94 27.25
C SER A 176 -3.68 -30.81 27.98
N TYR A 177 -3.95 -29.73 27.23
CA TYR A 177 -5.29 -29.15 27.05
C TYR A 177 -5.33 -28.35 25.73
N SER A 178 -6.33 -28.64 24.91
CA SER A 178 -6.60 -28.04 23.61
C SER A 178 -7.13 -26.61 23.76
N SER A 179 -6.63 -25.69 22.94
CA SER A 179 -7.37 -24.52 22.46
C SER A 179 -6.75 -24.11 21.13
N SER A 180 -7.56 -24.21 20.09
CA SER A 180 -7.20 -24.06 18.70
C SER A 180 -7.26 -22.59 18.33
N ASP A 181 -6.11 -21.93 18.23
CA ASP A 181 -5.96 -20.74 17.40
C ASP A 181 -4.50 -20.66 16.96
N SER A 182 -4.22 -21.21 15.78
CA SER A 182 -2.93 -21.09 15.14
C SER A 182 -3.12 -21.31 13.64
N SER A 183 -3.36 -20.24 12.90
CA SER A 183 -2.94 -20.17 11.49
C SER A 183 -1.42 -20.16 11.47
N THR A 184 -0.84 -21.33 11.71
CA THR A 184 0.60 -21.55 11.62
C THR A 184 1.00 -21.34 10.18
N SER A 185 1.63 -20.20 9.89
CA SER A 185 2.36 -19.94 8.65
C SER A 185 3.59 -20.85 8.62
N SER A 186 3.35 -22.15 8.43
CA SER A 186 4.41 -23.11 8.12
C SER A 186 4.99 -22.72 6.78
N SER A 187 6.24 -22.26 6.80
CA SER A 187 7.09 -22.04 5.63
C SER A 187 7.34 -23.38 4.93
N SER A 188 6.35 -23.88 4.18
CA SER A 188 6.55 -25.01 3.29
C SER A 188 7.40 -24.50 2.12
N SER A 189 8.68 -24.88 2.10
CA SER A 189 9.56 -24.75 0.94
C SER A 189 8.82 -25.30 -0.29
N GLY A 190 8.59 -24.42 -1.27
CA GLY A 190 7.60 -24.58 -2.35
C GLY A 190 7.86 -25.70 -3.34
N SER A 191 7.50 -26.93 -2.96
CA SER A 191 7.32 -28.05 -3.89
C SER A 191 5.82 -28.37 -3.96
N TRP A 192 5.09 -27.54 -4.71
CA TRP A 192 3.67 -27.78 -4.99
C TRP A 192 3.51 -28.47 -6.34
N GLU A 193 2.46 -29.27 -6.48
CA GLU A 193 2.10 -29.83 -7.77
C GLU A 193 1.76 -28.70 -8.77
N ASP A 194 1.93 -28.97 -10.07
CA ASP A 194 1.46 -28.07 -11.11
C ASP A 194 -0.06 -27.89 -11.03
N PHE A 195 -0.53 -26.66 -11.18
CA PHE A 195 -1.96 -26.36 -11.15
C PHE A 195 -2.68 -26.95 -12.37
N PRO A 196 -3.72 -27.77 -12.18
CA PRO A 196 -4.47 -28.38 -13.26
C PRO A 196 -5.50 -27.39 -13.82
N SER A 197 -5.03 -26.48 -14.68
CA SER A 197 -5.86 -25.44 -15.31
C SER A 197 -7.17 -26.01 -15.88
N GLY A 198 -8.29 -25.38 -15.54
CA GLY A 198 -9.64 -25.75 -16.00
C GLY A 198 -10.22 -26.99 -15.33
N LYS A 199 -9.60 -27.53 -14.26
CA LYS A 199 -10.05 -28.75 -13.56
C LYS A 199 -10.57 -28.53 -12.15
N ILE A 200 -10.33 -27.37 -11.56
CA ILE A 200 -10.77 -27.05 -10.20
C ILE A 200 -11.97 -26.10 -10.26
N PRO A 201 -13.09 -26.38 -9.59
CA PRO A 201 -14.23 -25.46 -9.51
C PRO A 201 -13.82 -24.12 -8.88
N CYS A 202 -14.42 -23.01 -9.33
CA CYS A 202 -14.12 -21.69 -8.75
C CYS A 202 -14.51 -21.54 -7.28
N SER A 203 -15.46 -22.36 -6.81
CA SER A 203 -15.85 -22.43 -5.39
C SER A 203 -14.82 -23.15 -4.51
N THR A 204 -13.70 -23.62 -5.07
CA THR A 204 -12.66 -24.35 -4.32
C THR A 204 -11.38 -23.53 -4.31
N PHE A 205 -10.98 -23.08 -3.11
CA PHE A 205 -9.71 -22.39 -2.94
C PHE A 205 -8.53 -23.36 -3.13
N PRO A 206 -7.51 -23.05 -3.97
CA PRO A 206 -6.54 -24.03 -4.45
C PRO A 206 -5.33 -24.22 -3.52
N SER A 207 -5.51 -24.36 -2.20
CA SER A 207 -4.39 -24.46 -1.23
C SER A 207 -3.39 -25.58 -1.52
N LYS A 208 -3.84 -26.69 -2.13
CA LYS A 208 -2.96 -27.81 -2.53
C LYS A 208 -1.80 -27.36 -3.46
N TYR A 209 -1.98 -26.24 -4.17
CA TYR A 209 -1.07 -25.76 -5.20
C TYR A 209 -0.22 -24.56 -4.75
N GLY A 210 -0.19 -24.29 -3.44
CA GLY A 210 0.64 -23.27 -2.80
C GLY A 210 -0.06 -22.07 -2.17
N PRO A 211 -1.17 -21.55 -2.74
CA PRO A 211 -1.85 -20.39 -2.16
C PRO A 211 -2.28 -20.59 -0.70
N VAL A 212 -2.18 -19.51 0.07
CA VAL A 212 -2.61 -19.46 1.47
C VAL A 212 -3.96 -18.76 1.53
N ALA A 213 -4.93 -19.41 2.16
CA ALA A 213 -6.27 -18.85 2.33
C ALA A 213 -6.25 -17.71 3.35
N VAL A 214 -6.98 -16.63 3.05
CA VAL A 214 -7.12 -15.44 3.89
C VAL A 214 -8.59 -15.24 4.23
N ASP A 215 -9.11 -16.10 5.10
CA ASP A 215 -10.56 -16.27 5.30
C ASP A 215 -11.23 -15.04 5.94
N TYR A 216 -10.50 -14.26 6.75
CA TYR A 216 -11.04 -13.09 7.44
C TYR A 216 -11.50 -11.97 6.50
N LEU A 217 -11.12 -12.01 5.22
CA LEU A 217 -11.59 -11.06 4.21
C LEU A 217 -13.03 -11.31 3.76
N GLY A 218 -13.64 -12.46 4.13
CA GLY A 218 -14.99 -12.81 3.69
C GLY A 218 -15.09 -13.09 2.18
N LEU A 219 -13.96 -13.44 1.58
CA LEU A 219 -13.79 -13.70 0.15
C LEU A 219 -13.48 -15.19 -0.14
N ASP A 220 -13.98 -16.13 0.65
CA ASP A 220 -13.74 -17.58 0.52
C ASP A 220 -12.23 -17.93 0.34
N GLY A 221 -11.38 -17.28 1.15
CA GLY A 221 -9.94 -17.47 1.17
C GLY A 221 -9.15 -16.63 0.16
N TRP A 222 -9.80 -15.99 -0.81
CA TRP A 222 -9.17 -15.10 -1.79
C TRP A 222 -8.82 -13.73 -1.15
N ILE A 223 -7.84 -13.02 -1.71
CA ILE A 223 -7.39 -11.70 -1.21
C ILE A 223 -7.90 -10.51 -2.03
N GLY A 224 -8.63 -10.80 -3.11
CA GLY A 224 -9.22 -9.81 -4.01
C GLY A 224 -9.94 -10.53 -5.14
N ILE A 225 -11.11 -10.02 -5.54
CA ILE A 225 -11.90 -10.60 -6.62
C ILE A 225 -12.35 -9.46 -7.55
N GLN A 226 -11.89 -9.51 -8.79
CA GLN A 226 -12.18 -8.52 -9.82
C GLN A 226 -13.05 -9.18 -10.89
N SER A 227 -14.36 -8.92 -10.87
CA SER A 227 -15.29 -9.37 -11.91
C SER A 227 -15.12 -8.54 -13.17
N THR A 228 -14.93 -9.22 -14.29
CA THR A 228 -14.56 -8.61 -15.58
C THR A 228 -15.58 -8.95 -16.66
N PRO A 229 -16.82 -8.43 -16.57
CA PRO A 229 -17.87 -8.77 -17.52
C PRO A 229 -17.48 -8.36 -18.95
N GLY A 230 -17.53 -9.33 -19.86
CA GLY A 230 -17.13 -9.12 -21.26
C GLY A 230 -15.64 -9.33 -21.54
N TYR A 231 -14.84 -9.71 -20.54
CA TYR A 231 -13.47 -10.17 -20.78
C TYR A 231 -13.46 -11.42 -21.66
N THR A 232 -12.50 -11.45 -22.58
CA THR A 232 -12.12 -12.64 -23.35
C THR A 232 -10.60 -12.78 -23.28
N THR A 233 -10.09 -14.00 -23.49
CA THR A 233 -8.64 -14.25 -23.49
C THR A 233 -7.89 -13.50 -24.60
N SER A 234 -8.60 -12.99 -25.61
CA SER A 234 -8.06 -12.16 -26.69
C SER A 234 -8.14 -10.66 -26.42
N ALA A 235 -8.66 -10.24 -25.27
CA ALA A 235 -8.77 -8.82 -24.93
C ALA A 235 -7.38 -8.18 -24.84
N SER A 236 -7.23 -6.97 -25.36
CA SER A 236 -6.03 -6.15 -25.18
C SER A 236 -6.06 -5.36 -23.87
N SER A 237 -7.25 -5.05 -23.37
CA SER A 237 -7.49 -4.37 -22.10
C SER A 237 -8.85 -4.77 -21.53
N ILE A 238 -9.03 -4.55 -20.22
CA ILE A 238 -10.25 -4.83 -19.47
C ILE A 238 -10.91 -3.50 -19.14
N VAL A 239 -12.11 -3.26 -19.68
CA VAL A 239 -12.81 -1.96 -19.56
C VAL A 239 -13.70 -1.88 -18.33
N THR A 240 -14.35 -2.98 -17.96
CA THR A 240 -15.25 -3.03 -16.81
C THR A 240 -14.67 -3.96 -15.77
N ILE A 241 -14.39 -3.40 -14.60
CA ILE A 241 -13.86 -4.11 -13.44
C ILE A 241 -14.78 -3.79 -12.27
N ASN A 242 -15.40 -4.81 -11.72
CA ASN A 242 -16.21 -4.70 -10.51
C ASN A 242 -15.49 -5.46 -9.40
N THR A 243 -15.08 -4.75 -8.35
CA THR A 243 -14.51 -5.38 -7.15
C THR A 243 -15.62 -6.01 -6.32
N LEU A 244 -15.49 -7.30 -5.99
CA LEU A 244 -16.37 -7.95 -5.04
C LEU A 244 -15.79 -7.81 -3.64
N THR A 245 -16.63 -7.39 -2.70
CA THR A 245 -16.26 -7.17 -1.28
C THR A 245 -16.70 -8.31 -0.36
N SER A 246 -17.42 -9.30 -0.88
CA SER A 246 -17.84 -10.50 -0.14
C SER A 246 -18.16 -11.65 -1.10
N GLY A 247 -18.18 -12.87 -0.55
CA GLY A 247 -18.53 -14.10 -1.27
C GLY A 247 -17.28 -14.85 -1.74
N GLY A 248 -17.30 -15.38 -2.95
CA GLY A 248 -16.21 -16.20 -3.47
C GLY A 248 -15.92 -15.94 -4.94
N CYS A 249 -14.97 -16.69 -5.48
CA CYS A 249 -14.57 -16.57 -6.87
C CYS A 249 -15.73 -16.93 -7.82
N VAL A 250 -16.18 -15.95 -8.63
CA VAL A 250 -17.33 -16.09 -9.53
C VAL A 250 -16.92 -16.14 -11.00
N LYS A 251 -17.77 -16.71 -11.85
CA LYS A 251 -17.57 -16.78 -13.31
C LYS A 251 -17.26 -15.40 -13.90
N GLY A 252 -16.25 -15.35 -14.75
CA GLY A 252 -15.79 -14.10 -15.38
C GLY A 252 -14.97 -13.19 -14.47
N ALA A 253 -14.56 -13.66 -13.29
CA ALA A 253 -13.69 -12.90 -12.39
C ALA A 253 -12.25 -13.41 -12.39
N PHE A 254 -11.33 -12.49 -12.11
CA PHE A 254 -9.98 -12.79 -11.66
C PHE A 254 -9.95 -12.85 -10.14
N CYS A 255 -9.45 -13.96 -9.61
CA CYS A 255 -9.49 -14.30 -8.20
C CYS A 255 -8.07 -14.34 -7.67
N SER A 256 -7.73 -13.30 -6.93
CA SER A 256 -6.42 -13.01 -6.41
C SER A 256 -6.13 -13.80 -5.12
N TYR A 257 -4.90 -14.25 -4.94
CA TYR A 257 -4.51 -15.11 -3.83
C TYR A 257 -3.16 -14.73 -3.23
N ALA A 258 -3.01 -14.98 -1.92
CA ALA A 258 -1.75 -14.86 -1.23
C ALA A 258 -0.87 -16.10 -1.41
N CYS A 259 0.44 -15.90 -1.31
CA CYS A 259 1.44 -16.96 -1.26
C CYS A 259 2.19 -16.90 0.06
N PRO A 260 2.87 -17.99 0.48
CA PRO A 260 3.68 -17.98 1.69
C PRO A 260 4.75 -16.88 1.69
N ALA A 261 5.25 -16.54 2.88
CA ALA A 261 6.35 -15.59 3.05
C ALA A 261 7.54 -15.92 2.12
N GLY A 262 8.11 -14.91 1.46
CA GLY A 262 9.16 -15.08 0.44
C GLY A 262 8.65 -15.46 -0.96
N TYR A 263 7.38 -15.82 -1.11
CA TYR A 263 6.75 -16.15 -2.40
C TYR A 263 5.77 -15.06 -2.87
N GLN A 264 5.46 -15.09 -4.15
CA GLN A 264 4.51 -14.21 -4.80
C GLN A 264 3.69 -14.97 -5.83
N LYS A 265 2.47 -14.48 -6.04
CA LYS A 265 1.54 -14.98 -7.04
C LYS A 265 2.16 -14.91 -8.42
N SER A 266 1.87 -15.89 -9.27
CA SER A 266 2.44 -15.98 -10.62
C SER A 266 1.42 -15.71 -11.73
N GLN A 267 0.15 -15.56 -11.36
CA GLN A 267 -0.97 -15.51 -12.30
C GLN A 267 -1.52 -14.09 -12.41
N TRP A 268 -1.52 -13.59 -13.65
CA TRP A 268 -2.23 -12.40 -14.11
C TRP A 268 -2.45 -12.50 -15.63
N PRO A 269 -3.51 -11.90 -16.19
CA PRO A 269 -3.72 -11.86 -17.64
C PRO A 269 -2.77 -10.86 -18.33
N THR A 270 -2.53 -11.04 -19.63
CA THR A 270 -1.85 -10.02 -20.46
C THR A 270 -2.66 -8.73 -20.54
N ALA A 271 -3.99 -8.83 -20.63
CA ALA A 271 -4.89 -7.69 -20.60
C ALA A 271 -4.94 -7.10 -19.19
N GLN A 272 -4.71 -5.81 -19.04
CA GLN A 272 -4.85 -5.09 -17.77
C GLN A 272 -6.00 -4.07 -17.87
N GLY A 273 -6.34 -3.40 -16.78
CA GLY A 273 -7.38 -2.39 -16.73
C GLY A 273 -7.13 -1.26 -17.74
N SER A 274 -8.18 -0.81 -18.41
CA SER A 274 -8.08 0.22 -19.44
C SER A 274 -7.77 1.61 -18.89
N THR A 275 -7.83 1.81 -17.56
CA THR A 275 -7.49 3.07 -16.88
C THR A 275 -6.28 2.95 -15.97
N GLY A 276 -5.50 1.88 -16.12
CA GLY A 276 -4.28 1.63 -15.36
C GLY A 276 -4.47 0.68 -14.18
N GLU A 277 -5.65 0.08 -13.99
CA GLU A 277 -5.89 -0.89 -12.93
C GLU A 277 -5.08 -2.17 -13.19
N SER A 278 -4.37 -2.67 -12.19
CA SER A 278 -3.79 -4.01 -12.29
C SER A 278 -4.87 -5.10 -12.12
N ILE A 279 -4.66 -6.21 -12.81
CA ILE A 279 -5.51 -7.40 -12.73
C ILE A 279 -4.60 -8.59 -12.48
N GLY A 280 -4.94 -9.39 -11.47
CA GLY A 280 -4.16 -10.57 -11.10
C GLY A 280 -5.01 -11.66 -10.44
N GLY A 281 -4.48 -12.88 -10.44
CA GLY A 281 -5.18 -14.05 -9.94
C GLY A 281 -5.48 -15.10 -11.01
N LEU A 282 -6.08 -16.20 -10.58
CA LEU A 282 -6.64 -17.21 -11.48
C LEU A 282 -7.91 -16.67 -12.12
N TYR A 283 -8.20 -17.08 -13.35
CA TYR A 283 -9.45 -16.71 -14.02
C TYR A 283 -10.52 -17.78 -13.77
N CYS A 284 -11.69 -17.38 -13.29
CA CYS A 284 -12.84 -18.27 -13.25
C CYS A 284 -13.56 -18.26 -14.60
N ASN A 285 -13.42 -19.33 -15.38
CA ASN A 285 -13.96 -19.40 -16.72
C ASN A 285 -15.51 -19.50 -16.74
N SER A 286 -16.10 -19.45 -17.93
CA SER A 286 -17.56 -19.55 -18.14
C SER A 286 -18.16 -20.88 -17.67
N ASN A 287 -17.35 -21.94 -17.60
CA ASN A 287 -17.74 -23.25 -17.07
C ASN A 287 -17.72 -23.31 -15.54
N GLY A 288 -17.24 -22.26 -14.85
CA GLY A 288 -17.09 -22.27 -13.39
C GLY A 288 -15.86 -23.03 -12.92
N MET A 289 -14.81 -23.09 -13.74
CA MET A 289 -13.53 -23.71 -13.42
C MET A 289 -12.41 -22.66 -13.40
N LEU A 290 -11.50 -22.79 -12.44
CA LEU A 290 -10.29 -21.98 -12.33
C LEU A 290 -9.30 -22.32 -13.43
N GLU A 291 -8.81 -21.30 -14.13
CA GLU A 291 -7.82 -21.38 -15.19
C GLU A 291 -6.61 -20.50 -14.89
N LEU A 292 -5.44 -20.96 -15.35
CA LEU A 292 -4.24 -20.15 -15.40
C LEU A 292 -4.47 -18.94 -16.31
N SER A 293 -4.36 -17.74 -15.75
CA SER A 293 -4.38 -16.50 -16.53
C SER A 293 -3.05 -16.25 -17.24
N ARG A 294 -1.97 -16.91 -16.79
CA ARG A 294 -0.62 -16.85 -17.36
C ARG A 294 -0.07 -18.25 -17.61
N THR A 295 -0.25 -18.75 -18.82
CA THR A 295 0.08 -20.15 -19.18
C THR A 295 1.58 -20.47 -19.21
N THR A 296 2.46 -19.46 -19.16
CA THR A 296 3.92 -19.64 -19.12
C THR A 296 4.43 -20.23 -17.82
N THR A 297 3.60 -20.27 -16.78
CA THR A 297 3.91 -20.94 -15.51
C THR A 297 2.67 -21.66 -14.98
N LYS A 298 2.88 -22.86 -14.45
CA LYS A 298 1.82 -23.70 -13.85
C LYS A 298 1.84 -23.66 -12.33
N GLN A 299 2.93 -23.18 -11.74
CA GLN A 299 3.07 -22.99 -10.30
C GLN A 299 2.36 -21.69 -9.92
N LEU A 300 1.43 -21.73 -8.96
CA LEU A 300 0.69 -20.54 -8.54
C LEU A 300 1.55 -19.58 -7.71
N CYS A 301 2.43 -20.13 -6.88
CA CYS A 301 3.35 -19.37 -6.05
C CYS A 301 4.78 -19.56 -6.54
N THR A 302 5.45 -18.46 -6.85
CA THR A 302 6.86 -18.42 -7.28
C THR A 302 7.68 -17.64 -6.26
N ALA A 303 8.91 -18.08 -5.99
CA ALA A 303 9.80 -17.35 -5.09
C ALA A 303 10.11 -15.96 -5.64
N GLY A 304 10.28 -14.97 -4.74
CA GLY A 304 10.97 -13.74 -5.08
C GLY A 304 12.47 -13.97 -5.30
N SER A 305 13.24 -12.91 -5.52
CA SER A 305 14.69 -13.00 -5.68
C SER A 305 15.45 -13.37 -4.40
N GLY A 306 14.77 -13.39 -3.24
CA GLY A 306 15.35 -13.72 -1.93
C GLY A 306 16.14 -12.57 -1.29
N SER A 307 17.01 -12.93 -0.35
CA SER A 307 17.96 -12.03 0.36
C SER A 307 17.36 -10.94 1.26
N VAL A 308 16.04 -10.87 1.41
CA VAL A 308 15.37 -9.89 2.28
C VAL A 308 14.52 -10.60 3.33
N LYS A 309 14.69 -10.20 4.59
CA LYS A 309 13.96 -10.75 5.73
C LYS A 309 13.31 -9.64 6.55
N VAL A 310 12.41 -10.05 7.44
CA VAL A 310 11.92 -9.23 8.56
C VAL A 310 12.11 -10.01 9.85
N GLU A 311 12.64 -9.34 10.88
CA GLU A 311 12.83 -9.89 12.21
C GLU A 311 12.07 -9.03 13.21
N ASN A 312 11.21 -9.65 14.01
CA ASN A 312 10.47 -8.97 15.05
C ASN A 312 11.10 -9.27 16.41
N LYS A 313 11.84 -8.30 16.99
CA LYS A 313 12.44 -8.41 18.33
C LYS A 313 11.55 -7.82 19.43
N LEU A 314 10.32 -7.41 19.11
CA LEU A 314 9.34 -6.94 20.08
C LEU A 314 8.70 -8.12 20.82
N ASP A 315 8.08 -7.83 21.96
CA ASP A 315 7.29 -8.80 22.73
C ASP A 315 5.87 -9.00 22.19
N SER A 316 5.50 -8.28 21.13
CA SER A 316 4.18 -8.32 20.48
C SER A 316 4.29 -8.63 18.99
N THR A 317 3.26 -9.28 18.44
CA THR A 317 3.14 -9.50 16.99
C THR A 317 3.09 -8.17 16.24
N VAL A 318 3.68 -8.12 15.05
CA VAL A 318 3.49 -7.02 14.09
C VAL A 318 2.96 -7.59 12.78
N ALA A 319 1.85 -7.06 12.29
CA ALA A 319 1.34 -7.38 10.96
C ALA A 319 2.07 -6.57 9.89
N VAL A 320 2.70 -7.28 8.96
CA VAL A 320 3.38 -6.72 7.79
C VAL A 320 2.59 -7.11 6.55
N CYS A 321 1.82 -6.18 6.01
CA CYS A 321 0.85 -6.48 4.95
C CYS A 321 1.41 -6.03 3.60
N ARG A 322 1.52 -6.92 2.61
CA ARG A 322 1.99 -6.55 1.26
C ARG A 322 0.81 -6.18 0.39
N THR A 323 1.00 -5.24 -0.51
CA THR A 323 0.06 -4.94 -1.60
C THR A 323 -0.22 -6.18 -2.44
N ASP A 324 -1.50 -6.43 -2.74
CA ASP A 324 -1.96 -7.40 -3.73
C ASP A 324 -1.69 -6.88 -5.14
N TYR A 325 -0.46 -7.12 -5.61
CA TYR A 325 0.00 -6.59 -6.88
C TYR A 325 0.71 -7.65 -7.74
N PRO A 326 0.27 -7.88 -9.00
CA PRO A 326 -0.92 -7.30 -9.64
C PRO A 326 -2.22 -7.83 -9.02
N GLY A 327 -3.29 -7.05 -8.95
CA GLY A 327 -4.55 -7.48 -8.34
C GLY A 327 -5.40 -6.32 -7.85
N LEU A 328 -5.96 -6.45 -6.66
CA LEU A 328 -6.83 -5.42 -6.10
C LEU A 328 -6.07 -4.16 -5.63
N GLU A 329 -4.75 -4.22 -5.53
CA GLU A 329 -3.90 -3.12 -5.03
C GLU A 329 -4.15 -2.72 -3.57
N ALA A 330 -4.95 -3.51 -2.85
CA ALA A 330 -5.09 -3.45 -1.41
C ALA A 330 -3.99 -4.27 -0.72
N GLU A 331 -3.64 -3.90 0.52
CA GLU A 331 -2.67 -4.52 1.42
C GLU A 331 -3.16 -5.83 2.05
N THR A 332 -3.69 -6.72 1.22
CA THR A 332 -4.38 -7.94 1.65
C THR A 332 -3.52 -9.20 1.62
N VAL A 333 -2.21 -9.09 1.34
CA VAL A 333 -1.28 -10.22 1.47
C VAL A 333 -0.67 -10.21 2.87
N PRO A 334 -1.08 -11.11 3.78
CA PRO A 334 -0.68 -11.02 5.18
C PRO A 334 0.67 -11.67 5.47
N LEU A 335 1.43 -11.05 6.37
CA LEU A 335 2.51 -11.68 7.11
C LEU A 335 2.41 -11.29 8.60
N ALA A 336 2.10 -12.25 9.46
CA ALA A 336 2.17 -12.08 10.90
C ALA A 336 3.60 -12.35 11.38
N THR A 337 4.27 -11.34 11.92
CA THR A 337 5.61 -11.50 12.48
C THR A 337 5.51 -11.75 13.99
N SER A 338 5.75 -12.99 14.43
CA SER A 338 5.67 -13.34 15.85
C SER A 338 6.89 -12.84 16.64
N PRO A 339 6.76 -12.58 17.96
CA PRO A 339 7.87 -12.19 18.82
C PRO A 339 9.10 -13.10 18.70
N GLY A 340 10.28 -12.49 18.54
CA GLY A 340 11.58 -13.15 18.43
C GLY A 340 11.78 -13.99 17.17
N GLN A 341 10.90 -13.88 16.16
CA GLN A 341 10.97 -14.67 14.94
C GLN A 341 11.45 -13.85 13.74
N THR A 342 11.97 -14.58 12.75
CA THR A 342 12.43 -14.02 11.46
C THR A 342 11.69 -14.70 10.32
N TYR A 343 11.28 -13.91 9.32
CA TYR A 343 10.53 -14.37 8.15
C TYR A 343 11.16 -13.83 6.87
N ASP A 344 11.02 -14.58 5.78
CA ASP A 344 11.41 -14.09 4.45
C ASP A 344 10.39 -13.06 3.95
N LEU A 345 10.90 -11.96 3.37
CA LEU A 345 10.09 -11.05 2.58
C LEU A 345 10.27 -11.37 1.10
N THR A 346 9.18 -11.26 0.35
CA THR A 346 9.23 -11.39 -1.10
C THR A 346 9.88 -10.14 -1.70
N CYS A 347 10.92 -10.36 -2.51
CA CYS A 347 11.53 -9.34 -3.34
C CYS A 347 11.20 -9.61 -4.82
N PRO A 348 10.31 -8.82 -5.47
CA PRO A 348 10.06 -8.95 -6.89
C PRO A 348 11.31 -8.62 -7.72
N ASP A 349 11.55 -9.40 -8.78
CA ASP A 349 12.63 -9.16 -9.73
C ASP A 349 12.05 -8.53 -11.00
N ALA A 350 12.44 -7.27 -11.24
CA ALA A 350 11.98 -6.47 -12.36
C ALA A 350 12.23 -7.12 -13.74
N SER A 351 13.18 -8.04 -13.84
CA SER A 351 13.53 -8.68 -15.11
C SER A 351 12.62 -9.84 -15.49
N ASN A 352 11.89 -10.42 -14.54
CA ASN A 352 11.15 -11.67 -14.77
C ASN A 352 9.75 -11.72 -14.12
N TYR A 353 9.34 -10.62 -13.47
CA TYR A 353 8.04 -10.51 -12.82
C TYR A 353 7.11 -9.53 -13.53
N TYR A 354 5.96 -9.23 -12.91
CA TYR A 354 4.94 -8.33 -13.46
C TYR A 354 5.50 -6.95 -13.78
N SER A 355 5.11 -6.40 -14.94
CA SER A 355 5.39 -5.04 -15.35
C SER A 355 4.07 -4.30 -15.57
N TRP A 356 3.95 -3.12 -15.02
CA TRP A 356 2.77 -2.28 -15.14
C TRP A 356 3.01 -1.19 -16.17
N GLU A 357 2.21 -1.16 -17.23
CA GLU A 357 2.41 -0.24 -18.37
C GLU A 357 3.84 -0.26 -18.96
N GLY A 358 4.51 -1.43 -18.89
CA GLY A 358 5.89 -1.60 -19.34
C GLY A 358 6.95 -1.12 -18.35
N LEU A 359 6.55 -0.66 -17.16
CA LEU A 359 7.44 -0.26 -16.08
C LEU A 359 7.68 -1.40 -15.08
N PRO A 360 8.89 -1.50 -14.53
CA PRO A 360 9.22 -2.50 -13.51
C PRO A 360 8.42 -2.27 -12.23
N THR A 361 8.18 -3.34 -11.48
CA THR A 361 7.43 -3.29 -10.23
C THR A 361 8.27 -3.74 -9.05
N SER A 362 7.84 -3.33 -7.85
CA SER A 362 8.46 -3.71 -6.58
C SER A 362 7.36 -4.04 -5.56
N ALA A 363 7.73 -4.63 -4.44
CA ALA A 363 6.81 -4.89 -3.35
C ALA A 363 6.78 -3.72 -2.39
N GLN A 364 5.58 -3.28 -2.03
CA GLN A 364 5.35 -2.39 -0.91
C GLN A 364 4.71 -3.19 0.23
N TYR A 365 5.23 -2.98 1.43
CA TYR A 365 4.71 -3.52 2.67
C TYR A 365 4.24 -2.39 3.56
N TYR A 366 3.13 -2.61 4.25
CA TYR A 366 2.54 -1.75 5.26
C TYR A 366 2.91 -2.32 6.63
N ILE A 367 3.71 -1.59 7.39
CA ILE A 367 4.14 -2.01 8.73
C ILE A 367 3.19 -1.38 9.74
N ASN A 368 2.40 -2.23 10.38
CA ASN A 368 1.32 -1.80 11.27
C ASN A 368 1.81 -1.66 12.73
N PRO A 369 1.02 -0.99 13.60
CA PRO A 369 1.26 -0.96 15.04
C PRO A 369 1.45 -2.35 15.64
N GLN A 370 2.36 -2.45 16.62
CA GLN A 370 2.55 -3.69 17.36
C GLN A 370 1.27 -4.09 18.11
N GLY A 371 1.02 -5.39 18.21
CA GLY A 371 -0.19 -5.97 18.78
C GLY A 371 -1.34 -6.13 17.78
N ALA A 372 -1.32 -5.46 16.62
CA ALA A 372 -2.34 -5.63 15.59
C ALA A 372 -2.19 -6.98 14.88
N SER A 373 -3.28 -7.75 14.81
CA SER A 373 -3.33 -9.01 14.06
C SER A 373 -3.44 -8.77 12.55
N THR A 374 -3.11 -9.78 11.74
CA THR A 374 -3.29 -9.69 10.27
C THR A 374 -4.75 -9.51 9.85
N SER A 375 -5.71 -10.03 10.63
CA SER A 375 -7.14 -9.84 10.38
C SER A 375 -7.63 -8.42 10.62
N GLU A 376 -6.96 -7.67 11.50
CA GLU A 376 -7.26 -6.25 11.76
C GLU A 376 -6.49 -5.32 10.83
N ALA A 377 -5.28 -5.73 10.44
CA ALA A 377 -4.30 -4.86 9.81
C ALA A 377 -4.12 -5.09 8.31
N CYS A 378 -4.36 -6.28 7.78
CA CYS A 378 -4.19 -6.58 6.36
C CYS A 378 -5.54 -6.56 5.64
N VAL A 379 -6.25 -5.45 5.83
CA VAL A 379 -7.57 -5.13 5.30
C VAL A 379 -7.59 -3.64 4.94
N TRP A 380 -8.49 -3.23 4.05
CA TRP A 380 -8.69 -1.80 3.79
C TRP A 380 -9.16 -1.10 5.06
N GLY A 381 -8.32 -0.22 5.60
CA GLY A 381 -8.49 0.43 6.89
C GLY A 381 -9.34 1.69 6.83
N THR A 382 -9.50 2.31 8.01
CA THR A 382 -10.21 3.58 8.18
C THR A 382 -9.25 4.70 8.54
N SER A 383 -9.54 5.91 8.06
CA SER A 383 -8.74 7.10 8.35
C SER A 383 -8.51 7.33 9.84
N GLY A 384 -7.27 7.66 10.21
CA GLY A 384 -6.85 7.84 11.60
C GLY A 384 -6.64 6.55 12.40
N GLY A 385 -6.96 5.37 11.84
CA GLY A 385 -6.82 4.08 12.52
C GLY A 385 -5.39 3.53 12.58
N ASN A 386 -4.47 4.06 11.78
CA ASN A 386 -3.08 3.58 11.64
C ASN A 386 -2.95 2.10 11.21
N LEU A 387 -3.98 1.54 10.57
CA LEU A 387 -4.03 0.12 10.15
C LEU A 387 -4.33 0.00 8.67
N GLY A 388 -3.82 -1.07 8.03
CA GLY A 388 -4.04 -1.33 6.62
C GLY A 388 -3.37 -0.31 5.73
N ASN A 389 -4.11 0.21 4.75
CA ASN A 389 -3.69 1.28 3.87
C ASN A 389 -3.34 2.56 4.63
N TRP A 390 -3.78 2.68 5.90
CA TRP A 390 -3.39 3.75 6.81
C TRP A 390 -2.20 3.38 7.70
N ALA A 391 -1.45 2.31 7.46
CA ALA A 391 -0.27 2.02 8.26
C ALA A 391 0.72 3.21 8.20
N PRO A 392 1.35 3.61 9.33
CA PRO A 392 2.24 4.76 9.35
C PRO A 392 3.47 4.67 8.46
N VAL A 393 4.03 3.46 8.32
CA VAL A 393 5.31 3.23 7.65
C VAL A 393 5.11 2.24 6.50
N ASN A 394 5.65 2.59 5.33
CA ASN A 394 5.83 1.64 4.24
C ASN A 394 7.29 1.18 4.14
N ALA A 395 7.46 -0.09 3.82
CA ALA A 395 8.74 -0.65 3.40
C ALA A 395 8.67 -1.04 1.92
N GLY A 396 9.62 -0.55 1.12
CA GLY A 396 9.76 -0.91 -0.30
C GLY A 396 10.85 -1.95 -0.50
N VAL A 397 10.59 -2.98 -1.32
CA VAL A 397 11.54 -4.06 -1.62
C VAL A 397 11.47 -4.41 -3.10
N GLY A 398 12.59 -4.36 -3.82
CA GLY A 398 12.61 -4.81 -5.22
C GLY A 398 14.01 -4.96 -5.78
N ARG A 399 14.17 -5.91 -6.72
CA ARG A 399 15.40 -6.10 -7.47
C ARG A 399 15.24 -5.50 -8.86
N ASP A 400 16.11 -4.55 -9.19
CA ASP A 400 16.09 -3.88 -10.48
C ASP A 400 16.67 -4.75 -11.61
N ALA A 401 16.55 -4.28 -12.85
CA ALA A 401 17.05 -5.00 -14.03
C ALA A 401 18.58 -5.12 -14.09
N SER A 402 19.34 -4.33 -13.30
CA SER A 402 20.79 -4.49 -13.14
C SER A 402 21.16 -5.62 -12.17
N GLY A 403 20.15 -6.15 -11.45
CA GLY A 403 20.32 -7.17 -10.42
C GLY A 403 20.55 -6.59 -9.03
N THR A 404 20.48 -5.26 -8.85
CA THR A 404 20.63 -4.61 -7.54
C THR A 404 19.31 -4.68 -6.77
N THR A 405 19.38 -5.11 -5.51
CA THR A 405 18.19 -5.14 -4.63
C THR A 405 18.14 -3.88 -3.79
N TRP A 406 17.02 -3.18 -3.83
CA TRP A 406 16.75 -1.93 -3.13
C TRP A 406 15.73 -2.14 -2.01
N LEU A 407 16.00 -1.50 -0.87
CA LEU A 407 15.16 -1.52 0.31
C LEU A 407 14.93 -0.09 0.79
N SER A 408 13.72 0.23 1.20
CA SER A 408 13.39 1.53 1.79
C SER A 408 12.54 1.43 3.04
N ILE A 409 12.60 2.49 3.86
CA ILE A 409 11.64 2.81 4.92
C ILE A 409 11.14 4.22 4.63
N ILE A 410 9.86 4.37 4.33
CA ILE A 410 9.27 5.65 3.92
C ILE A 410 7.97 5.94 4.66
N PRO A 411 7.63 7.22 4.86
CA PRO A 411 6.31 7.59 5.36
C PRO A 411 5.22 7.26 4.35
N ASN A 412 4.07 6.83 4.84
CA ASN A 412 2.86 6.62 4.04
C ASN A 412 2.16 7.96 3.77
N THR A 413 2.86 8.94 3.22
CA THR A 413 2.33 10.27 2.91
C THR A 413 1.82 10.32 1.46
N PRO A 414 0.68 10.97 1.17
CA PRO A 414 -0.17 11.74 2.08
C PRO A 414 -1.23 10.92 2.82
N THR A 415 -1.31 9.61 2.61
CA THR A 415 -2.39 8.80 3.20
C THR A 415 -2.44 8.90 4.72
N ASN A 416 -1.31 8.81 5.42
CA ASN A 416 -1.24 8.90 6.87
C ASN A 416 -0.08 9.79 7.33
N THR A 417 -0.23 11.10 7.11
CA THR A 417 0.79 12.12 7.37
C THR A 417 1.27 12.16 8.83
N TYR A 418 0.39 11.89 9.79
CA TYR A 418 0.68 11.99 11.23
C TYR A 418 0.82 10.65 11.94
N GLY A 419 0.70 9.55 11.20
CA GLY A 419 0.85 8.20 11.74
C GLY A 419 2.23 7.98 12.30
N THR A 420 2.30 7.31 13.45
CA THR A 420 3.57 6.87 14.02
C THR A 420 3.46 5.45 14.58
N LEU A 421 4.57 4.73 14.58
CA LEU A 421 4.77 3.46 15.27
C LEU A 421 5.57 3.73 16.54
N ASN A 422 5.22 3.04 17.61
CA ASN A 422 5.88 3.13 18.91
C ASN A 422 7.04 2.12 19.05
N PHE A 423 7.74 1.85 17.94
CA PHE A 423 8.91 1.00 17.89
C PHE A 423 9.85 1.47 16.78
N THR A 424 11.09 1.00 16.83
CA THR A 424 12.14 1.30 15.86
C THR A 424 12.16 0.25 14.74
N ILE A 425 12.37 0.71 13.50
CA ILE A 425 12.62 -0.15 12.34
C ILE A 425 14.01 0.19 11.81
N THR A 426 14.89 -0.80 11.67
CA THR A 426 16.22 -0.61 11.07
C THR A 426 16.44 -1.62 9.95
N ILE A 427 17.06 -1.19 8.85
CA ILE A 427 17.58 -2.12 7.84
C ILE A 427 19.00 -2.50 8.26
N GLU A 428 19.20 -3.77 8.61
CA GLU A 428 20.48 -4.37 8.98
C GLU A 428 20.98 -5.34 7.92
N GLY A 429 22.27 -5.69 7.95
CA GLY A 429 22.91 -6.64 7.05
C GLY A 429 23.94 -6.01 6.11
N ASP A 430 24.14 -6.63 4.96
CA ASP A 430 25.12 -6.25 3.94
C ASP A 430 24.56 -5.13 3.05
N VAL A 431 24.37 -3.94 3.60
CA VAL A 431 23.72 -2.80 2.91
C VAL A 431 24.66 -1.62 2.70
N SER A 432 24.38 -0.83 1.67
CA SER A 432 25.21 0.31 1.24
C SER A 432 25.20 1.54 2.17
N GLY A 433 24.33 1.55 3.19
CA GLY A 433 24.21 2.65 4.15
C GLY A 433 23.34 2.28 5.35
N LYS A 434 23.01 3.26 6.19
CA LYS A 434 22.08 3.08 7.31
C LYS A 434 20.72 3.67 6.97
N CYS A 435 19.66 2.92 7.21
CA CYS A 435 18.28 3.39 7.02
C CYS A 435 17.44 2.92 8.20
N SER A 436 16.82 3.86 8.90
CA SER A 436 16.00 3.55 10.08
C SER A 436 14.84 4.52 10.28
N TYR A 437 13.89 4.08 11.09
CA TYR A 437 12.77 4.84 11.61
C TYR A 437 12.73 4.65 13.13
N SER A 438 12.51 5.72 13.89
CA SER A 438 12.26 5.66 15.33
C SER A 438 11.40 6.82 15.79
N SER A 439 10.36 6.53 16.58
CA SER A 439 9.51 7.54 17.24
C SER A 439 8.94 8.63 16.30
N GLY A 440 8.49 8.23 15.10
CA GLY A 440 7.95 9.17 14.11
C GLY A 440 8.98 9.82 13.20
N THR A 441 10.28 9.59 13.43
CA THR A 441 11.35 10.21 12.65
C THR A 441 12.08 9.17 11.81
N TYR A 442 12.36 9.50 10.55
CA TYR A 442 13.12 8.66 9.62
C TYR A 442 14.56 9.16 9.51
N TYR A 443 15.51 8.26 9.32
CA TYR A 443 16.94 8.57 9.26
C TYR A 443 17.61 7.92 8.06
N ASN A 444 18.33 8.73 7.28
CA ASN A 444 19.22 8.28 6.22
C ASN A 444 20.67 8.54 6.65
N ASN A 445 21.45 7.48 6.82
CA ASN A 445 22.84 7.54 7.31
C ASN A 445 22.98 8.29 8.65
N GLY A 446 21.98 8.14 9.53
CA GLY A 446 21.93 8.80 10.84
C GLY A 446 21.51 10.28 10.80
N VAL A 447 21.16 10.80 9.64
CA VAL A 447 20.62 12.16 9.47
C VAL A 447 19.11 12.06 9.26
N GLU A 448 18.35 12.89 9.97
CA GLU A 448 16.90 12.98 9.82
C GLU A 448 16.51 13.25 8.35
N SER A 449 15.54 12.49 7.85
CA SER A 449 15.12 12.52 6.45
C SER A 449 13.59 12.45 6.35
N PRO A 450 12.87 13.58 6.15
CA PRO A 450 11.41 13.59 6.17
C PRO A 450 10.76 12.76 5.06
N THR A 451 11.52 12.37 4.03
CA THR A 451 11.06 11.53 2.92
C THR A 451 11.42 10.05 3.08
N GLY A 452 11.91 9.64 4.26
CA GLY A 452 12.39 8.28 4.47
C GLY A 452 13.83 8.05 4.00
N CYS A 453 14.21 6.79 3.84
CA CYS A 453 15.55 6.38 3.44
C CYS A 453 15.51 5.15 2.53
N THR A 454 16.55 5.00 1.71
CA THR A 454 16.72 3.89 0.77
C THR A 454 18.17 3.41 0.81
N VAL A 455 18.37 2.10 0.81
CA VAL A 455 19.67 1.43 0.71
C VAL A 455 19.60 0.32 -0.33
N SER A 456 20.76 -0.17 -0.74
CA SER A 456 20.89 -1.34 -1.60
C SER A 456 21.64 -2.46 -0.89
N ILE A 457 21.31 -3.72 -1.21
CA ILE A 457 22.09 -4.87 -0.78
C ILE A 457 23.37 -4.94 -1.59
N LEU A 458 24.51 -5.11 -0.91
CA LEU A 458 25.81 -5.36 -1.53
C LEU A 458 25.82 -6.73 -2.22
N SER A 459 26.65 -6.88 -3.25
CA SER A 459 26.70 -8.10 -4.06
C SER A 459 26.89 -9.37 -3.19
N GLY A 460 25.98 -10.33 -3.33
CA GLY A 460 25.98 -11.60 -2.58
C GLY A 460 25.50 -11.50 -1.12
N GLY A 461 25.09 -10.30 -0.68
CA GLY A 461 24.67 -10.04 0.69
C GLY A 461 23.20 -10.34 0.98
N THR A 462 22.82 -10.09 2.22
CA THR A 462 21.42 -10.15 2.69
C THR A 462 21.08 -8.94 3.55
N ALA A 463 19.79 -8.60 3.63
CA ALA A 463 19.30 -7.52 4.47
C ALA A 463 18.06 -7.94 5.26
N THR A 464 17.89 -7.37 6.45
CA THR A 464 16.76 -7.64 7.34
C THR A 464 16.16 -6.35 7.85
N TYR A 465 14.84 -6.20 7.72
CA TYR A 465 14.09 -5.20 8.49
C TYR A 465 13.95 -5.70 9.93
N VAL A 466 14.56 -5.00 10.89
CA VAL A 466 14.53 -5.37 12.31
C VAL A 466 13.60 -4.44 13.06
N PHE A 467 12.59 -5.00 13.73
CA PHE A 467 11.70 -4.27 14.63
C PHE A 467 12.21 -4.42 16.06
N SER A 468 12.41 -3.30 16.77
CA SER A 468 12.91 -3.28 18.15
C SER A 468 12.25 -2.18 18.96
N SER A 469 12.19 -2.32 20.28
CA SER A 469 11.58 -1.34 21.20
C SER A 469 12.25 0.03 21.13
#